data_AF-A0A831WRX1-F1
#
_entry.id   AF-A0A831WRX1-F1
#
_cell.length_a   1.000
_cell.length_b   1.000
_cell.length_c   1.000
_cell.angle_alpha   90.00
_cell.angle_beta   90.00
_cell.angle_gamma   90.00
#
_symmetry.space_group_name_H-M   'P 1'
#
loop_
_entity.id
_entity.type
_entity.pdbx_description
1 polymer ?
#
loop_
_entity_poly.entity_id
_entity_poly.type
_entity_poly.pdbx_seq_one_letter_code
_entity_poly.pdbx_strand_id
1 'polypeptide(L)'
;MDPILLLLIIGGAGAIGFYMAWNIGANDVANSMATAVGARAITFRQAVLIAGILNFIGAVFVGSHVTQTIKGNIVYPDTIPDPHTLLLGFIASLLAASIFVMLSTWKEMPVSTTHSVIGALIGFGLMAGGISSVNWIKLGEVASSWLLSPIAGALIAFIVFKVIVKSIFEKKDPVNAAKLVGPGIIGVTAFMIVSSLFLKTNLGEMLGLTDLDIVLILSGLIGIVIAAASAIMLREIKAKSYHDYDTVERIFRRL
;
A
#
# COMPACT_ATOMS: atom_id res chain seq x y z
N MET A 1 -15.75 -25.79 -24.38
CA MET A 1 -16.76 -25.17 -23.50
C MET A 1 -17.80 -24.50 -24.37
N ASP A 2 -19.07 -24.55 -23.95
CA ASP A 2 -20.13 -23.72 -24.52
C ASP A 2 -19.76 -22.23 -24.36
N PRO A 3 -19.84 -21.40 -25.42
CA PRO A 3 -19.62 -19.95 -25.34
C PRO A 3 -20.41 -19.26 -24.23
N ILE A 4 -21.63 -19.73 -23.93
CA ILE A 4 -22.48 -19.19 -22.86
C ILE A 4 -21.87 -19.50 -21.50
N LEU A 5 -21.41 -20.74 -21.30
CA LEU A 5 -20.76 -21.15 -20.06
C LEU A 5 -19.46 -20.37 -19.81
N LEU A 6 -18.68 -20.13 -20.87
CA LEU A 6 -17.46 -19.33 -20.78
C LEU A 6 -17.77 -17.87 -20.40
N LEU A 7 -18.81 -17.27 -21.01
CA LEU A 7 -19.26 -15.92 -20.68
C LEU A 7 -19.70 -15.81 -19.21
N LEU A 8 -20.47 -16.79 -18.72
CA LEU A 8 -20.93 -16.84 -17.34
C LEU A 8 -19.76 -16.95 -16.35
N ILE A 9 -18.74 -17.75 -16.67
CA ILE A 9 -17.56 -17.89 -15.81
C ILE A 9 -16.72 -16.62 -15.80
N ILE A 10 -16.49 -15.98 -16.96
CA ILE A 10 -15.74 -14.73 -17.03
C ILE A 10 -16.51 -13.61 -16.33
N GLY A 11 -17.82 -13.50 -16.56
CA GLY A 11 -18.68 -12.52 -15.90
C GLY A 11 -18.72 -12.73 -14.38
N GLY A 12 -18.88 -13.98 -13.93
CA GLY A 12 -18.87 -14.34 -12.51
C GLY A 12 -17.51 -14.07 -11.85
N ALA A 13 -16.41 -14.44 -12.49
CA ALA A 13 -15.06 -14.13 -12.01
C ALA A 13 -14.82 -12.62 -11.91
N GLY A 14 -15.29 -11.84 -12.90
CA GLY A 14 -15.23 -10.39 -12.88
C GLY A 14 -16.03 -9.77 -11.72
N ALA A 15 -17.25 -10.27 -11.48
CA ALA A 15 -18.08 -9.82 -10.37
C ALA A 15 -17.46 -10.15 -9.00
N ILE A 16 -16.92 -11.37 -8.83
CA ILE A 16 -16.23 -11.78 -7.60
C ILE A 16 -14.94 -10.99 -7.40
N GLY A 17 -14.18 -10.73 -8.47
CA GLY A 17 -12.99 -9.89 -8.44
C GLY A 17 -13.31 -8.45 -8.04
N PHE A 18 -14.37 -7.87 -8.59
CA PHE A 18 -14.86 -6.55 -8.19
C PHE A 18 -15.29 -6.54 -6.71
N TYR A 19 -16.00 -7.58 -6.27
CA TYR A 19 -16.42 -7.72 -4.88
C TYR A 19 -15.23 -7.82 -3.91
N MET A 20 -14.19 -8.60 -4.27
CA MET A 20 -12.95 -8.63 -3.49
C MET A 20 -12.26 -7.27 -3.46
N ALA A 21 -12.15 -6.59 -4.60
CA ALA A 21 -11.53 -5.26 -4.69
C ALA A 21 -12.27 -4.23 -3.81
N TRP A 22 -13.61 -4.28 -3.79
CA TRP A 22 -14.44 -3.48 -2.89
C TRP A 22 -14.09 -3.75 -1.42
N ASN A 23 -14.02 -5.03 -1.02
CA ASN A 23 -13.73 -5.42 0.35
C ASN A 23 -12.31 -5.06 0.79
N ILE A 24 -11.31 -5.19 -0.10
CA ILE A 24 -9.96 -4.70 0.14
C ILE A 24 -9.98 -3.19 0.40
N GLY A 25 -10.65 -2.42 -0.45
CA GLY A 25 -10.77 -0.97 -0.27
C GLY A 25 -11.43 -0.58 1.05
N ALA A 26 -12.52 -1.26 1.42
CA ALA A 26 -13.25 -1.01 2.66
C ALA A 26 -12.43 -1.35 3.91
N ASN A 27 -11.66 -2.44 3.89
CA ASN A 27 -10.83 -2.87 5.01
C ASN A 27 -9.55 -2.04 5.14
N ASP A 28 -8.86 -1.76 4.03
CA ASP A 28 -7.49 -1.25 4.05
C ASP A 28 -7.39 0.28 3.97
N VAL A 29 -8.48 1.01 3.70
CA VAL A 29 -8.48 2.49 3.70
C VAL A 29 -8.03 3.07 5.06
N ALA A 30 -8.36 2.38 6.15
CA ALA A 30 -7.96 2.78 7.49
C ALA A 30 -6.43 2.81 7.66
N ASN A 31 -5.70 1.92 6.99
CA ASN A 31 -4.24 1.80 7.14
C ASN A 31 -3.48 3.05 6.68
N SER A 32 -4.00 3.76 5.66
CA SER A 32 -3.36 4.95 5.10
C SER A 32 -3.98 6.26 5.62
N MET A 33 -5.26 6.27 5.95
CA MET A 33 -6.00 7.51 6.23
C MET A 33 -6.36 7.72 7.70
N ALA A 34 -6.29 6.70 8.57
CA ALA A 34 -6.73 6.82 9.96
C ALA A 34 -5.92 7.85 10.75
N THR A 35 -4.61 7.96 10.50
CA THR A 35 -3.75 8.95 11.17
C THR A 35 -4.11 10.39 10.78
N ALA A 36 -4.32 10.65 9.49
CA ALA A 36 -4.67 11.98 8.98
C ALA A 36 -6.08 12.42 9.42
N VAL A 37 -7.06 11.49 9.41
CA VAL A 37 -8.42 11.75 9.90
C VAL A 37 -8.43 11.91 11.42
N GLY A 38 -7.71 11.04 12.15
CA GLY A 38 -7.60 11.08 13.62
C GLY A 38 -6.94 12.36 14.13
N ALA A 39 -5.91 12.85 13.43
CA ALA A 39 -5.27 14.14 13.70
C ALA A 39 -6.12 15.36 13.28
N ARG A 40 -7.30 15.13 12.69
CA ARG A 40 -8.18 16.18 12.13
C ARG A 40 -7.47 17.06 11.09
N ALA A 41 -6.52 16.48 10.35
CA ALA A 41 -5.87 17.15 9.22
C ALA A 41 -6.79 17.16 7.99
N ILE A 42 -7.53 16.05 7.78
CA ILE A 42 -8.50 15.88 6.70
C ILE A 42 -9.83 15.35 7.22
N THR A 43 -10.91 15.63 6.50
CA THR A 43 -12.23 15.07 6.79
C THR A 43 -12.36 13.64 6.26
N PHE A 44 -13.33 12.89 6.79
CA PHE A 44 -13.62 11.52 6.32
C PHE A 44 -13.94 11.47 4.82
N ARG A 45 -14.71 12.44 4.29
CA ARG A 45 -15.04 12.51 2.86
C ARG A 45 -13.79 12.73 2.00
N GLN A 46 -12.88 13.61 2.43
CA GLN A 46 -11.62 13.85 1.73
C GLN A 46 -10.74 12.59 1.76
N ALA A 47 -10.64 11.92 2.91
CA ALA A 47 -9.87 10.69 3.06
C ALA A 47 -10.34 9.60 2.08
N VAL A 48 -11.65 9.36 1.98
CA VAL A 48 -12.21 8.36 1.05
C VAL A 48 -11.90 8.72 -0.41
N LEU A 49 -12.05 9.99 -0.80
CA LEU A 49 -11.77 10.42 -2.18
C LEU A 49 -10.28 10.29 -2.53
N ILE A 50 -9.40 10.76 -1.64
CA ILE A 50 -7.94 10.69 -1.82
C ILE A 50 -7.51 9.22 -1.88
N ALA A 51 -7.97 8.38 -0.96
CA ALA A 51 -7.64 6.97 -0.93
C ALA A 51 -8.14 6.26 -2.19
N GLY A 52 -9.37 6.52 -2.63
CA GLY A 52 -9.92 5.93 -3.85
C GLY A 52 -9.07 6.23 -5.08
N ILE A 53 -8.69 7.50 -5.28
CA ILE A 53 -7.86 7.91 -6.42
C ILE A 53 -6.45 7.32 -6.33
N LEU A 54 -5.78 7.46 -5.18
CA LEU A 54 -4.40 7.00 -5.01
C LEU A 54 -4.29 5.48 -5.03
N ASN A 55 -5.24 4.75 -4.44
CA ASN A 55 -5.27 3.29 -4.52
C ASN A 55 -5.53 2.82 -5.95
N PHE A 56 -6.39 3.49 -6.70
CA PHE A 56 -6.60 3.17 -8.12
C PHE A 56 -5.32 3.36 -8.94
N ILE A 57 -4.65 4.51 -8.77
CA ILE A 57 -3.36 4.78 -9.42
C ILE A 57 -2.33 3.71 -9.02
N GLY A 58 -2.18 3.43 -7.71
CA GLY A 58 -1.26 2.40 -7.22
C GLY A 58 -1.56 1.01 -7.79
N ALA A 59 -2.83 0.61 -7.84
CA ALA A 59 -3.25 -0.67 -8.38
C ALA A 59 -2.94 -0.80 -9.88
N VAL A 60 -3.16 0.26 -10.66
CA VAL A 60 -2.89 0.27 -12.12
C VAL A 60 -1.38 0.25 -12.42
N PHE A 61 -0.59 1.06 -11.70
CA PHE A 61 0.83 1.23 -12.04
C PHE A 61 1.75 0.24 -11.32
N VAL A 62 1.48 -0.14 -10.07
CA VAL A 62 2.38 -0.95 -9.22
C VAL A 62 1.85 -2.37 -8.99
N GLY A 63 0.53 -2.58 -9.12
CA GLY A 63 -0.15 -3.81 -8.64
C GLY A 63 0.27 -5.12 -9.31
N SER A 64 0.83 -5.06 -10.52
CA SER A 64 1.19 -6.24 -11.33
C SER A 64 2.17 -7.19 -10.63
N HIS A 65 3.15 -6.66 -9.88
CA HIS A 65 4.19 -7.45 -9.20
C HIS A 65 3.61 -8.38 -8.12
N VAL A 66 2.65 -7.88 -7.34
CA VAL A 66 2.00 -8.69 -6.29
C VAL A 66 1.06 -9.72 -6.92
N THR A 67 0.32 -9.33 -7.96
CA THR A 67 -0.56 -10.26 -8.69
C THR A 67 0.24 -11.40 -9.31
N GLN A 68 1.44 -11.14 -9.87
CA GLN A 68 2.33 -12.17 -10.40
C GLN A 68 2.82 -13.13 -9.31
N THR A 69 3.08 -12.63 -8.10
CA THR A 69 3.50 -13.48 -6.97
C THR A 69 2.36 -14.40 -6.52
N ILE A 70 1.10 -13.96 -6.57
CA ILE A 70 -0.05 -14.81 -6.22
C ILE A 70 -0.35 -15.81 -7.35
N LYS A 71 -0.24 -15.36 -8.61
CA LYS A 71 -0.54 -16.18 -9.79
C LYS A 71 0.53 -17.26 -9.99
N GLY A 72 0.16 -18.51 -9.78
CA GLY A 72 0.96 -19.69 -10.16
C GLY A 72 2.15 -20.02 -9.26
N ASN A 73 2.46 -19.20 -8.23
CA ASN A 73 3.57 -19.48 -7.31
C ASN A 73 3.13 -20.05 -5.95
N ILE A 74 1.84 -20.02 -5.60
CA ILE A 74 1.32 -20.55 -4.33
C ILE A 74 0.80 -21.97 -4.47
N VAL A 75 0.06 -22.25 -5.56
CA VAL A 75 -0.44 -23.58 -5.93
C VAL A 75 0.13 -23.93 -7.29
N TYR A 76 0.71 -25.12 -7.42
CA TYR A 76 1.27 -25.64 -8.67
C TYR A 76 0.15 -26.03 -9.64
N PRO A 77 -0.06 -25.29 -10.74
CA PRO A 77 -1.15 -25.58 -11.68
C PRO A 77 -1.03 -26.98 -12.29
N ASP A 78 0.19 -27.44 -12.55
CA ASP A 78 0.47 -28.73 -13.19
C ASP A 78 0.03 -29.93 -12.35
N THR A 79 -0.18 -29.74 -11.05
CA THR A 79 -0.66 -30.80 -10.14
C THR A 79 -2.18 -30.99 -10.21
N ILE A 80 -2.90 -30.09 -10.89
CA ILE A 80 -4.35 -30.13 -11.06
C ILE A 80 -4.63 -30.28 -12.57
N PRO A 81 -4.87 -31.51 -13.05
CA PRO A 81 -4.89 -31.80 -14.49
C PRO A 81 -6.04 -31.15 -15.25
N ASP A 82 -7.17 -30.90 -14.56
CA ASP A 82 -8.35 -30.30 -15.15
C ASP A 82 -8.31 -28.76 -15.07
N PRO A 83 -8.20 -28.04 -16.20
CA PRO A 83 -8.18 -26.58 -16.23
C PRO A 83 -9.47 -25.95 -15.69
N HIS A 84 -10.61 -26.65 -15.77
CA HIS A 84 -11.88 -26.16 -15.24
C HIS A 84 -11.88 -26.15 -13.71
N THR A 85 -11.41 -27.22 -13.09
CA THR A 85 -11.22 -27.31 -11.63
C THR A 85 -10.23 -26.25 -11.14
N LEU A 86 -9.14 -26.00 -11.87
CA LEU A 86 -8.19 -24.95 -11.52
C LEU A 86 -8.83 -23.55 -11.54
N LEU A 87 -9.57 -23.24 -12.60
CA LEU A 87 -10.26 -21.95 -12.76
C LEU A 87 -11.32 -21.75 -11.67
N LEU A 88 -12.17 -22.75 -11.44
CA LEU A 88 -13.19 -22.72 -10.38
C LEU A 88 -12.54 -22.61 -9.00
N GLY A 89 -11.42 -23.29 -8.79
CA GLY A 89 -10.62 -23.20 -7.57
C GLY A 89 -10.17 -21.79 -7.25
N PHE A 90 -9.56 -21.10 -8.22
CA PHE A 90 -9.14 -19.71 -8.03
C PHE A 90 -10.32 -18.76 -7.77
N ILE A 91 -11.43 -18.94 -8.47
CA ILE A 91 -12.66 -18.14 -8.25
C ILE A 91 -13.23 -18.42 -6.85
N ALA A 92 -13.26 -19.68 -6.41
CA ALA A 92 -13.73 -20.08 -5.09
C ALA A 92 -12.82 -19.54 -3.98
N SER A 93 -11.49 -19.59 -4.14
CA SER A 93 -10.54 -18.99 -3.19
C SER A 93 -10.75 -17.48 -3.08
N LEU A 94 -10.96 -16.80 -4.20
CA LEU A 94 -11.21 -15.35 -4.22
C LEU A 94 -12.53 -15.01 -3.51
N LEU A 95 -13.58 -15.79 -3.75
CA LEU A 95 -14.88 -15.63 -3.09
C LEU A 95 -14.77 -15.89 -1.58
N ALA A 96 -14.11 -16.97 -1.16
CA ALA A 96 -13.92 -17.31 0.24
C ALA A 96 -13.14 -16.22 0.99
N ALA A 97 -12.05 -15.74 0.40
CA ALA A 97 -11.28 -14.61 0.95
C ALA A 97 -12.13 -13.35 1.05
N SER A 98 -12.91 -13.05 0.00
CA SER A 98 -13.78 -11.87 -0.04
C SER A 98 -14.87 -11.89 1.04
N ILE A 99 -15.54 -13.04 1.22
CA ILE A 99 -16.54 -13.21 2.28
C ILE A 99 -15.90 -13.03 3.66
N PHE A 100 -14.74 -13.63 3.90
CA PHE A 100 -14.03 -13.49 5.17
C PHE A 100 -13.67 -12.03 5.46
N VAL A 101 -13.05 -11.34 4.50
CA VAL A 101 -12.68 -9.92 4.64
C VAL A 101 -13.92 -9.07 4.88
N MET A 102 -15.01 -9.25 4.12
CA MET A 102 -16.25 -8.51 4.34
C MET A 102 -16.78 -8.69 5.76
N LEU A 103 -16.86 -9.94 6.24
CA LEU A 103 -17.38 -10.24 7.58
C LEU A 103 -16.49 -9.62 8.67
N SER A 104 -15.17 -9.64 8.49
CA SER A 104 -14.23 -8.97 9.39
C SER A 104 -14.40 -7.45 9.36
N THR A 105 -14.53 -6.84 8.19
CA THR A 105 -14.79 -5.41 8.04
C THR A 105 -16.11 -4.99 8.68
N TRP A 106 -17.18 -5.79 8.55
CA TRP A 106 -18.45 -5.57 9.24
C TRP A 106 -18.35 -5.69 10.77
N LYS A 107 -17.39 -6.46 11.26
CA LYS A 107 -17.06 -6.55 12.68
C LYS A 107 -16.02 -5.52 13.13
N GLU A 108 -15.67 -4.56 12.26
CA GLU A 108 -14.67 -3.51 12.52
C GLU A 108 -13.28 -4.07 12.86
N MET A 109 -12.99 -5.30 12.42
CA MET A 109 -11.72 -5.97 12.67
C MET A 109 -10.76 -5.70 11.51
N PRO A 110 -9.63 -5.00 11.75
CA PRO A 110 -8.60 -4.85 10.72
C PRO A 110 -7.91 -6.20 10.49
N VAL A 111 -8.20 -6.83 9.36
CA VAL A 111 -7.62 -8.11 8.96
C VAL A 111 -6.71 -7.96 7.76
N SER A 112 -5.81 -8.93 7.55
CA SER A 112 -4.95 -8.92 6.38
C SER A 112 -5.59 -9.64 5.20
N THR A 113 -5.93 -8.85 4.18
CA THR A 113 -6.49 -9.32 2.90
C THR A 113 -5.56 -10.31 2.18
N THR A 114 -4.24 -10.08 2.26
CA THR A 114 -3.21 -10.96 1.67
C THR A 114 -3.19 -12.35 2.32
N HIS A 115 -3.27 -12.42 3.65
CA HIS A 115 -3.38 -13.69 4.36
C HIS A 115 -4.67 -14.43 4.00
N SER A 116 -5.79 -13.70 3.87
CA SER A 116 -7.08 -14.30 3.48
C SER A 116 -7.02 -14.95 2.10
N VAL A 117 -6.45 -14.28 1.09
CA VAL A 117 -6.32 -14.83 -0.27
C VAL A 117 -5.36 -16.02 -0.30
N ILE A 118 -4.18 -15.90 0.31
CA ILE A 118 -3.20 -16.99 0.33
C ILE A 118 -3.72 -18.20 1.11
N GLY A 119 -4.38 -17.99 2.26
CA GLY A 119 -5.02 -19.06 3.03
C GLY A 119 -6.09 -19.78 2.23
N ALA A 120 -6.93 -19.04 1.51
CA ALA A 120 -7.96 -19.62 0.64
C ALA A 120 -7.36 -20.41 -0.55
N LEU A 121 -6.23 -19.96 -1.10
CA LEU A 121 -5.49 -20.68 -2.15
C LEU A 121 -4.86 -21.97 -1.62
N ILE A 122 -4.28 -21.95 -0.43
CA ILE A 122 -3.75 -23.14 0.24
C ILE A 122 -4.88 -24.15 0.46
N GLY A 123 -6.03 -23.70 0.99
CA GLY A 123 -7.19 -24.56 1.19
C GLY A 123 -7.67 -25.23 -0.10
N PHE A 124 -7.73 -24.46 -1.21
CA PHE A 124 -8.00 -25.01 -2.53
C PHE A 124 -6.95 -26.03 -2.98
N GLY A 125 -5.66 -25.70 -2.92
CA GLY A 125 -4.58 -26.61 -3.31
C GLY A 125 -4.64 -27.93 -2.55
N LEU A 126 -4.75 -27.85 -1.22
CA LEU A 126 -4.88 -29.04 -0.37
C LEU A 126 -6.07 -29.93 -0.74
N MET A 127 -7.22 -29.33 -1.08
CA MET A 127 -8.42 -30.06 -1.46
C MET A 127 -8.34 -30.66 -2.88
N ALA A 128 -7.76 -29.95 -3.84
CA ALA A 128 -7.78 -30.33 -5.25
C ALA A 128 -6.57 -31.19 -5.68
N GLY A 129 -5.39 -30.94 -5.10
CA GLY A 129 -4.14 -31.61 -5.49
C GLY A 129 -3.31 -32.14 -4.31
N GLY A 130 -3.85 -32.09 -3.09
CA GLY A 130 -3.18 -32.59 -1.89
C GLY A 130 -2.00 -31.72 -1.42
N ILE A 131 -1.24 -32.21 -0.43
CA ILE A 131 -0.14 -31.47 0.21
C ILE A 131 0.95 -31.04 -0.79
N SER A 132 1.24 -31.88 -1.79
CA SER A 132 2.26 -31.61 -2.80
C SER A 132 1.88 -30.54 -3.82
N SER A 133 0.60 -30.17 -3.92
CA SER A 133 0.15 -29.10 -4.83
C SER A 133 0.48 -27.70 -4.34
N VAL A 134 0.81 -27.53 -3.05
CA VAL A 134 1.14 -26.25 -2.44
C VAL A 134 2.65 -26.02 -2.50
N ASN A 135 3.06 -24.83 -2.93
CA ASN A 135 4.45 -24.43 -2.91
C ASN A 135 4.87 -23.97 -1.51
N TRP A 136 5.27 -24.93 -0.66
CA TRP A 136 5.68 -24.67 0.72
C TRP A 136 6.91 -23.78 0.85
N ILE A 137 7.84 -23.83 -0.12
CA ILE A 137 9.03 -22.97 -0.13
C ILE A 137 8.60 -21.53 -0.34
N LYS A 138 7.80 -21.26 -1.38
CA LYS A 138 7.28 -19.92 -1.64
C LYS A 138 6.41 -19.41 -0.49
N LEU A 139 5.59 -20.28 0.08
CA LEU A 139 4.79 -19.93 1.25
C LEU A 139 5.68 -19.55 2.45
N GLY A 140 6.79 -20.26 2.67
CA GLY A 140 7.78 -19.93 3.70
C GLY A 140 8.43 -18.57 3.47
N GLU A 141 8.81 -18.24 2.22
CA GLU A 141 9.32 -16.91 1.86
C GLU A 141 8.28 -15.82 2.17
N VAL A 142 7.03 -16.02 1.74
CA VAL A 142 5.95 -15.06 1.98
C VAL A 142 5.66 -14.92 3.47
N ALA A 143 5.61 -16.03 4.22
CA ALA A 143 5.39 -16.02 5.67
C ALA A 143 6.53 -15.31 6.41
N SER A 144 7.78 -15.49 5.97
CA SER A 144 8.92 -14.75 6.52
C SER A 144 8.75 -13.24 6.34
N SER A 145 8.23 -12.80 5.18
CA SER A 145 7.97 -11.38 4.92
C SER A 145 6.90 -10.80 5.85
N TRP A 146 5.91 -11.59 6.26
CA TRP A 146 4.86 -11.16 7.19
C TRP A 146 5.39 -10.86 8.59
N LEU A 147 6.45 -11.56 9.01
CA LEU A 147 7.12 -11.30 10.29
C LEU A 147 8.13 -10.15 10.18
N LEU A 148 8.93 -10.14 9.12
CA LEU A 148 10.00 -9.17 8.94
C LEU A 148 9.49 -7.76 8.63
N SER A 149 8.39 -7.64 7.88
CA SER A 149 7.89 -6.32 7.44
C SER A 149 7.41 -5.43 8.60
N PRO A 150 6.62 -5.93 9.59
CA PRO A 150 6.26 -5.13 10.76
C PRO A 150 7.47 -4.73 11.60
N ILE A 151 8.47 -5.62 11.75
CA ILE A 151 9.70 -5.34 12.51
C ILE A 151 10.49 -4.22 11.83
N ALA A 152 10.70 -4.34 10.51
CA ALA A 152 11.37 -3.31 9.72
C ALA A 152 10.60 -1.98 9.77
N GLY A 153 9.27 -2.03 9.65
CA GLY A 153 8.40 -0.86 9.76
C GLY A 153 8.51 -0.18 11.13
N ALA A 154 8.48 -0.94 12.21
CA ALA A 154 8.64 -0.43 13.57
C ALA A 154 10.01 0.21 13.80
N LEU A 155 11.08 -0.40 13.29
CA LEU A 155 12.43 0.14 13.38
C LEU A 155 12.57 1.46 12.61
N ILE A 156 12.08 1.51 11.38
CA ILE A 156 12.11 2.72 10.55
C ILE A 156 11.26 3.82 11.20
N ALA A 157 10.06 3.50 11.68
CA ALA A 157 9.19 4.44 12.39
C ALA A 157 9.88 5.00 13.64
N PHE A 158 10.54 4.17 14.43
CA PHE A 158 11.30 4.59 15.59
C PHE A 158 12.44 5.55 15.22
N ILE A 159 13.21 5.23 14.18
CA ILE A 159 14.31 6.08 13.71
C ILE A 159 13.77 7.44 13.24
N VAL A 160 12.75 7.44 12.38
CA VAL A 160 12.14 8.67 11.87
C VAL A 160 11.58 9.52 13.01
N PHE A 161 10.87 8.91 13.96
CA PHE A 161 10.34 9.61 15.12
C PHE A 161 11.45 10.22 15.97
N LYS A 162 12.53 9.48 16.23
CA LYS A 162 13.69 9.98 16.98
C LYS A 162 14.38 11.15 16.27
N VAL A 163 14.48 11.09 14.94
CA VAL A 163 15.02 12.20 14.12
C VAL A 163 14.14 13.44 14.25
N ILE A 164 12.81 13.28 14.18
CA ILE A 164 11.85 14.39 14.35
C ILE A 164 11.98 15.01 15.75
N VAL A 165 12.01 14.19 16.81
CA VAL A 165 12.15 14.67 18.20
C VAL A 165 13.43 15.48 18.37
N LYS A 166 14.58 14.92 17.97
CA LYS A 166 15.89 15.57 18.14
C LYS A 166 16.07 16.82 17.27
N SER A 167 15.48 16.82 16.07
CA SER A 167 15.69 17.88 15.08
C SER A 167 14.70 19.03 15.24
N ILE A 168 13.50 18.76 15.77
CA ILE A 168 12.41 19.75 15.91
C ILE A 168 12.08 19.99 17.39
N PHE A 169 11.60 18.98 18.10
CA PHE A 169 11.03 19.16 19.45
C PHE A 169 12.06 19.51 20.54
N GLU A 170 13.29 18.99 20.48
CA GLU A 170 14.34 19.30 21.45
C GLU A 170 15.08 20.63 21.18
N LYS A 171 14.73 21.35 20.11
CA LYS A 171 15.36 22.63 19.78
C LYS A 171 14.82 23.76 20.66
N LYS A 172 15.66 24.76 20.89
CA LYS A 172 15.29 25.98 21.66
C LYS A 172 14.07 26.70 21.06
N ASP A 173 13.96 26.68 19.73
CA ASP A 173 12.81 27.17 18.97
C ASP A 173 12.27 26.06 18.06
N PRO A 174 11.32 25.24 18.56
CA PRO A 174 10.72 24.16 17.79
C PRO A 174 9.95 24.63 16.57
N VAL A 175 9.41 25.85 16.57
CA VAL A 175 8.61 26.38 15.45
C VAL A 175 9.51 26.69 14.27
N ASN A 176 10.64 27.38 14.50
CA ASN A 176 11.61 27.63 13.45
C ASN A 176 12.29 26.33 12.98
N ALA A 177 12.57 25.42 13.91
CA ALA A 177 13.11 24.10 13.56
C ALA A 177 12.14 23.30 12.66
N ALA A 178 10.83 23.31 12.95
CA ALA A 178 9.83 22.67 12.11
C ALA A 178 9.77 23.27 10.69
N LYS A 179 9.88 24.60 10.57
CA LYS A 179 9.93 25.29 9.27
C LYS A 179 11.18 24.97 8.45
N LEU A 180 12.30 24.69 9.11
CA LEU A 180 13.56 24.36 8.45
C LEU A 180 13.64 22.87 8.08
N VAL A 181 13.27 21.99 9.01
CA VAL A 181 13.43 20.54 8.89
C VAL A 181 12.23 19.88 8.21
N GLY A 182 11.01 20.37 8.47
CA GLY A 182 9.76 19.81 7.93
C GLY A 182 9.74 19.68 6.41
N PRO A 183 10.08 20.74 5.65
CA PRO A 183 10.15 20.66 4.19
C PRO A 183 11.14 19.60 3.68
N GLY A 184 12.25 19.40 4.38
CA GLY A 184 13.23 18.35 4.04
C GLY A 184 12.64 16.94 4.18
N ILE A 185 11.87 16.69 5.24
CA ILE A 185 11.18 15.40 5.47
C ILE A 185 10.19 15.11 4.32
N ILE A 186 9.47 16.13 3.87
CA ILE A 186 8.53 16.01 2.74
C ILE A 186 9.27 15.76 1.43
N GLY A 187 10.39 16.46 1.20
CA GLY A 187 11.23 16.24 0.03
C GLY A 187 11.75 14.80 -0.06
N VAL A 188 12.21 14.24 1.06
CA VAL A 188 12.65 12.83 1.14
C VAL A 188 11.48 11.88 0.87
N THR A 189 10.31 12.15 1.45
CA THR A 189 9.10 11.35 1.21
C THR A 189 8.70 11.38 -0.28
N ALA A 190 8.70 12.57 -0.88
CA ALA A 190 8.40 12.75 -2.30
C ALA A 190 9.41 12.03 -3.18
N PHE A 191 10.71 12.14 -2.87
CA PHE A 191 11.76 11.40 -3.55
C PHE A 191 11.51 9.88 -3.51
N MET A 192 11.15 9.33 -2.34
CA MET A 192 10.88 7.90 -2.20
C MET A 192 9.67 7.45 -3.03
N ILE A 193 8.58 8.22 -3.02
CA ILE A 193 7.36 7.91 -3.79
C ILE A 193 7.68 7.96 -5.29
N VAL A 194 8.31 9.03 -5.75
CA VAL A 194 8.63 9.24 -7.17
C VAL A 194 9.61 8.19 -7.68
N SER A 195 10.66 7.89 -6.91
CA SER A 195 11.61 6.81 -7.24
C SER A 195 10.89 5.46 -7.31
N SER A 196 9.98 5.17 -6.37
CA SER A 196 9.21 3.93 -6.40
C SER A 196 8.30 3.85 -7.63
N LEU A 197 7.73 4.97 -8.08
CA LEU A 197 6.92 4.99 -9.29
C LEU A 197 7.78 4.69 -10.52
N PHE A 198 8.94 5.32 -10.70
CA PHE A 198 9.77 5.06 -11.88
C PHE A 198 10.43 3.68 -11.88
N LEU A 199 10.88 3.19 -10.72
CA LEU A 199 11.62 1.93 -10.63
C LEU A 199 10.73 0.68 -10.53
N LYS A 200 9.52 0.80 -9.96
CA LYS A 200 8.63 -0.36 -9.74
C LYS A 200 7.40 -0.38 -10.62
N THR A 201 7.22 0.60 -11.50
CA THR A 201 6.08 0.62 -12.43
C THR A 201 6.59 0.67 -13.86
N ASN A 202 5.71 0.33 -14.80
CA ASN A 202 6.02 0.43 -16.23
C ASN A 202 6.21 1.89 -16.69
N LEU A 203 6.00 2.89 -15.82
CA LEU A 203 6.18 4.30 -16.16
C LEU A 203 7.62 4.63 -16.56
N GLY A 204 8.61 4.03 -15.90
CA GLY A 204 10.02 4.20 -16.27
C GLY A 204 10.30 3.72 -17.70
N GLU A 205 9.80 2.53 -18.04
CA GLU A 205 9.92 1.95 -19.38
C GLU A 205 9.16 2.76 -20.45
N MET A 206 7.92 3.20 -20.15
CA MET A 206 7.11 4.02 -21.06
C MET A 206 7.75 5.35 -21.43
N LEU A 207 8.53 5.93 -20.51
CA LEU A 207 9.22 7.20 -20.70
C LEU A 207 10.67 7.04 -21.17
N GLY A 208 11.13 5.80 -21.38
CA GLY A 208 12.52 5.52 -21.74
C GLY A 208 13.54 5.79 -20.62
N LEU A 209 13.07 5.95 -19.38
CA LEU A 209 13.88 6.21 -18.18
C LEU A 209 14.25 4.89 -17.51
N THR A 210 15.17 4.14 -18.12
CA THR A 210 15.62 2.85 -17.60
C THR A 210 16.92 2.94 -16.80
N ASP A 211 17.71 3.99 -17.02
CA ASP A 211 18.92 4.25 -16.26
C ASP A 211 18.61 4.68 -14.83
N LEU A 212 19.10 3.88 -13.88
CA LEU A 212 18.92 4.10 -12.45
C LEU A 212 19.41 5.50 -12.02
N ASP A 213 20.55 5.93 -12.55
CA ASP A 213 21.12 7.24 -12.21
C ASP A 213 20.20 8.39 -12.64
N ILE A 214 19.63 8.30 -13.84
CA ILE A 214 18.71 9.32 -14.37
C ILE A 214 17.44 9.37 -13.52
N VAL A 215 16.89 8.19 -13.16
CA VAL A 215 15.69 8.10 -12.32
C VAL A 215 15.94 8.70 -10.94
N LEU A 216 17.08 8.40 -10.31
CA LEU A 216 17.42 8.93 -8.99
C LEU A 216 17.65 10.45 -9.04
N ILE A 217 18.32 10.97 -10.07
CA ILE A 217 18.53 12.41 -10.24
C ILE A 217 17.18 13.12 -10.44
N LEU A 218 16.33 12.63 -11.34
CA LEU A 218 15.03 13.23 -11.62
C LEU A 218 14.10 13.20 -10.40
N SER A 219 14.06 12.06 -9.70
CA SER A 219 13.29 11.93 -8.47
C SER A 219 13.83 12.86 -7.38
N GLY A 220 15.16 13.04 -7.30
CA GLY A 220 15.82 13.96 -6.40
C GLY A 220 15.44 15.41 -6.67
N LEU A 221 15.45 15.83 -7.95
CA LEU A 221 15.03 17.16 -8.37
C LEU A 221 13.56 17.43 -8.01
N ILE A 222 12.67 16.47 -8.28
CA ILE A 222 11.25 16.59 -7.91
C ILE A 222 11.09 16.70 -6.39
N GLY A 223 11.83 15.89 -5.62
CA GLY A 223 11.85 15.97 -4.15
C GLY A 223 12.30 17.35 -3.64
N ILE A 224 13.36 17.93 -4.24
CA ILE A 224 13.85 19.27 -3.90
C ILE A 224 12.82 20.34 -4.23
N VAL A 225 12.15 20.26 -5.39
CA VAL A 225 11.11 21.22 -5.79
C VAL A 225 9.94 21.17 -4.81
N ILE A 226 9.50 19.98 -4.42
CA ILE A 226 8.41 19.81 -3.44
C ILE A 226 8.84 20.33 -2.06
N ALA A 227 10.07 20.06 -1.63
CA ALA A 227 10.61 20.63 -0.39
C ALA A 227 10.65 22.16 -0.44
N ALA A 228 11.08 22.76 -1.55
CA ALA A 228 11.11 24.20 -1.70
C ALA A 228 9.70 24.83 -1.66
N ALA A 229 8.74 24.22 -2.35
CA ALA A 229 7.34 24.65 -2.33
C ALA A 229 6.75 24.56 -0.91
N SER A 230 6.98 23.45 -0.20
CA SER A 230 6.58 23.28 1.19
C SER A 230 7.21 24.34 2.10
N ALA A 231 8.50 24.64 1.93
CA ALA A 231 9.19 25.67 2.69
C ALA A 231 8.58 27.05 2.48
N ILE A 232 8.15 27.39 1.25
CA ILE A 232 7.47 28.66 0.94
C ILE A 232 6.12 28.72 1.67
N MET A 233 5.31 27.66 1.60
CA MET A 233 4.01 27.60 2.27
C MET A 233 4.12 27.74 3.80
N LEU A 234 5.16 27.16 4.41
CA LEU A 234 5.37 27.22 5.85
C LEU A 234 5.90 28.58 6.35
N ARG A 235 6.48 29.42 5.49
CA ARG A 235 6.99 30.73 5.88
C ARG A 235 5.87 31.64 6.41
N GLU A 236 4.67 31.53 5.85
CA GLU A 236 3.52 32.38 6.17
C GLU A 236 2.91 32.11 7.56
N ILE A 237 3.25 30.99 8.21
CA ILE A 237 2.69 30.61 9.51
C ILE A 237 3.37 31.42 10.62
N LYS A 238 2.68 32.39 11.21
CA LYS A 238 3.20 33.17 12.34
C LYS A 238 3.15 32.37 13.65
N ALA A 239 4.27 32.34 14.38
CA ALA A 239 4.34 31.76 15.73
C ALA A 239 3.65 32.68 16.72
N LYS A 240 2.80 32.13 17.61
CA LYS A 240 2.23 32.91 18.73
C LYS A 240 3.16 32.96 19.94
N SER A 241 4.03 31.96 20.12
CA SER A 241 5.05 31.88 21.18
C SER A 241 6.21 30.93 20.79
N TYR A 242 7.38 31.08 21.41
CA TYR A 242 8.59 30.28 21.15
C TYR A 242 8.49 28.80 21.58
N HIS A 243 7.55 28.46 22.48
CA HIS A 243 7.28 27.09 22.93
C HIS A 243 5.90 26.58 22.53
N ASP A 244 5.36 27.09 21.43
CA ASP A 244 4.03 26.75 20.97
C ASP A 244 4.03 25.42 20.21
N TYR A 245 3.97 24.31 20.95
CA TYR A 245 3.84 22.96 20.39
C TYR A 245 2.55 22.81 19.57
N ASP A 246 1.48 23.53 19.90
CA ASP A 246 0.24 23.52 19.11
C ASP A 246 0.45 24.16 17.74
N THR A 247 1.33 25.16 17.63
CA THR A 247 1.74 25.73 16.34
C THR A 247 2.58 24.74 15.53
N VAL A 248 3.48 23.97 16.16
CA VAL A 248 4.21 22.89 15.49
C VAL A 248 3.25 21.81 14.97
N GLU A 249 2.27 21.41 15.78
CA GLU A 249 1.25 20.45 15.36
C GLU A 249 0.41 21.00 14.19
N ARG A 250 0.04 22.29 14.23
CA ARG A 250 -0.67 22.94 13.13
C ARG A 250 0.15 23.00 11.84
N ILE A 251 1.47 23.15 11.94
CA ILE A 251 2.38 23.04 10.79
C ILE A 251 2.26 21.64 10.19
N PHE A 252 2.40 20.59 10.99
CA PHE A 252 2.28 19.20 10.51
C PHE A 252 0.90 18.85 9.94
N ARG A 253 -0.19 19.43 10.44
CA ARG A 253 -1.54 19.21 9.87
C ARG A 253 -1.75 19.87 8.50
N ARG A 254 -0.94 20.86 8.15
CA ARG A 254 -1.02 21.60 6.88
C ARG A 254 -0.02 21.12 5.83
N LEU A 255 0.91 20.25 6.24
CA LEU A 255 1.87 19.57 5.39
C LEU A 255 1.25 18.31 4.79
#